data_AF-A0A2Z6NNZ0-F1
#
_entry.id   AF-A0A2Z6NNZ0-F1
#
_cell.length_a   1.000
_cell.length_b   1.000
_cell.length_c   1.000
_cell.angle_alpha   90.00
_cell.angle_beta   90.00
_cell.angle_gamma   90.00
#
_symmetry.space_group_name_H-M   'P 1'
#
loop_
_entity.id
_entity.type
_entity.pdbx_description
1 polymer ?
#
loop_
_entity_poly.entity_id
_entity_poly.type
_entity_poly.pdbx_seq_one_letter_code
_entity_poly.pdbx_strand_id
1 'polypeptide(L)'
;MSHSTGSASFSSSTIDLEPINHRVATLINELADIIDQDLDYVLLHPELVDDFCRHVTKLQRQSSHLSVTHLCLLTSVKMLGNLLKYDHPAIKFHANLLAETLDNNDLNNGWLVVVKYEMDEKNGKIKKYAEEQHAIDQQLASFEEENSDLEEKKLKLANAIRRENEAIATLDKERREALCKRVLYSDKLKRLRDVGELMELKMNNIREAWSNIQSFIRLL
;
A
#
# COMPACT_ATOMS: atom_id res chain seq x y z
N MET A 1 10.32 44.85 -5.63
CA MET A 1 9.56 43.72 -6.19
C MET A 1 10.14 42.45 -5.61
N SER A 2 9.27 41.69 -4.97
CA SER A 2 9.48 40.40 -4.33
C SER A 2 10.00 39.37 -5.33
N HIS A 3 10.85 38.43 -4.92
CA HIS A 3 10.47 37.03 -4.73
C HIS A 3 11.62 36.24 -4.07
N SER A 4 11.21 35.56 -3.01
CA SER A 4 11.87 34.48 -2.28
C SER A 4 12.04 33.24 -3.16
N THR A 5 13.14 32.52 -3.00
CA THR A 5 13.18 31.06 -3.15
C THR A 5 14.14 30.46 -2.12
N GLY A 6 13.56 30.19 -0.95
CA GLY A 6 14.17 29.29 0.03
C GLY A 6 14.28 27.88 -0.55
N SER A 7 15.46 27.28 -0.39
CA SER A 7 15.71 25.87 -0.64
C SER A 7 15.09 25.04 0.49
N ALA A 8 13.86 24.56 0.28
CA ALA A 8 13.30 23.50 1.11
C ALA A 8 13.94 22.17 0.70
N SER A 9 14.88 21.71 1.52
CA SER A 9 15.31 20.32 1.58
C SER A 9 14.09 19.46 1.91
N PHE A 10 13.63 18.68 0.94
CA PHE A 10 12.65 17.62 1.17
C PHE A 10 13.38 16.44 1.79
N SER A 11 13.36 16.39 3.12
CA SER A 11 13.72 15.19 3.87
C SER A 11 12.77 14.06 3.48
N SER A 12 13.34 13.06 2.80
CA SER A 12 12.73 11.75 2.57
C SER A 12 12.38 11.13 3.91
N SER A 13 11.11 11.13 4.30
CA SER A 13 10.63 10.40 5.48
C SER A 13 10.60 8.91 5.15
N THR A 14 11.72 8.24 5.42
CA THR A 14 11.75 6.82 5.74
C THR A 14 10.60 6.54 6.71
N ILE A 15 9.70 5.63 6.36
CA ILE A 15 8.75 5.08 7.33
C ILE A 15 9.60 4.19 8.23
N ASP A 16 10.20 4.81 9.25
CA ASP A 16 10.75 4.11 10.39
C ASP A 16 9.57 3.37 11.02
N LEU A 17 9.58 2.03 10.90
CA LEU A 17 8.83 1.16 11.79
C LEU A 17 9.34 1.45 13.20
N GLU A 18 8.68 2.38 13.90
CA GLU A 18 8.92 2.61 15.31
C GLU A 18 8.82 1.26 16.03
N PRO A 19 9.87 0.83 16.76
CA PRO A 19 9.80 -0.41 17.50
C PRO A 19 8.70 -0.26 18.55
N ILE A 20 7.66 -1.10 18.46
CA ILE A 20 6.60 -1.17 19.46
C ILE A 20 7.28 -1.28 20.82
N ASN A 21 7.06 -0.28 21.68
CA ASN A 21 7.59 -0.27 23.03
C ASN A 21 7.25 -1.61 23.69
N HIS A 22 8.24 -2.42 24.09
CA HIS A 22 8.01 -3.76 24.63
C HIS A 22 6.96 -3.79 25.74
N ARG A 23 6.82 -2.68 26.49
CA ARG A 23 5.80 -2.51 27.53
C ARG A 23 4.37 -2.43 27.00
N VAL A 24 4.17 -1.83 25.83
CA VAL A 24 2.87 -1.82 25.11
C VAL A 24 2.55 -3.22 24.61
N ALA A 25 3.53 -3.91 24.03
CA ALA A 25 3.36 -5.29 23.56
C ALA A 25 2.96 -6.24 24.70
N THR A 26 3.60 -6.13 25.87
CA THR A 26 3.22 -6.91 27.06
C THR A 26 1.79 -6.61 27.51
N LEU A 27 1.38 -5.35 27.55
CA LEU A 27 0.01 -4.97 27.94
C LEU A 27 -1.05 -5.48 26.95
N ILE A 28 -0.72 -5.51 25.66
CA ILE A 28 -1.62 -6.06 24.63
C ILE A 28 -1.74 -7.57 24.79
N ASN A 29 -0.65 -8.28 25.05
CA ASN A 29 -0.69 -9.73 25.28
C ASN A 29 -1.46 -10.10 26.56
N GLU A 30 -1.26 -9.36 27.66
CA GLU A 30 -2.03 -9.54 28.90
C GLU A 30 -3.54 -9.30 28.70
N LEU A 31 -3.91 -8.35 27.83
CA LEU A 31 -5.31 -8.13 27.45
C LEU A 31 -5.84 -9.27 26.57
N ALA A 32 -5.04 -9.77 25.63
CA ALA A 32 -5.39 -10.91 24.79
C ALA A 32 -5.67 -12.16 25.63
N ASP A 33 -4.84 -12.45 26.65
CA ASP A 33 -5.01 -13.59 27.55
C ASP A 33 -6.35 -13.57 28.32
N ILE A 34 -6.89 -12.37 28.60
CA ILE A 34 -8.21 -12.22 29.24
C ILE A 34 -9.35 -12.30 28.21
N ILE A 35 -9.15 -11.72 27.02
CA ILE A 35 -10.15 -11.73 25.93
C ILE A 35 -10.33 -13.14 25.36
N ASP A 36 -9.28 -13.96 25.35
CA ASP A 36 -9.34 -15.35 24.90
C ASP A 36 -10.09 -16.27 25.87
N GLN A 37 -10.44 -15.79 27.07
CA GLN A 37 -11.29 -16.54 28.00
C GLN A 37 -12.76 -16.43 27.63
N ASP A 38 -13.50 -17.49 27.95
CA ASP A 38 -14.94 -17.52 27.68
C ASP A 38 -15.64 -16.38 28.44
N LEU A 39 -16.51 -15.63 27.76
CA LEU A 39 -17.11 -14.43 28.35
C LEU A 39 -17.90 -14.78 29.61
N ASP A 40 -18.62 -15.90 29.61
CA ASP A 40 -19.36 -16.39 30.77
C ASP A 40 -18.45 -16.62 31.99
N TYR A 41 -17.22 -17.11 31.76
CA TYR A 41 -16.22 -17.27 32.81
C TYR A 41 -15.76 -15.90 33.34
N VAL A 42 -15.43 -14.96 32.45
CA VAL A 42 -15.05 -13.58 32.84
C VAL A 42 -16.14 -12.89 33.66
N LEU A 43 -17.42 -13.09 33.31
CA LEU A 43 -18.56 -12.55 34.03
C LEU A 43 -18.79 -13.20 35.41
N LEU A 44 -18.37 -14.46 35.60
CA LEU A 44 -18.45 -15.14 36.90
C LEU A 44 -17.32 -14.73 37.86
N HIS A 45 -16.25 -14.13 37.35
CA HIS A 45 -15.02 -13.80 38.07
C HIS A 45 -14.75 -12.27 38.08
N PRO A 46 -15.30 -11.51 39.04
CA PRO A 46 -15.15 -10.05 39.11
C PRO A 46 -13.70 -9.56 39.10
N GLU A 47 -12.79 -10.34 39.66
CA GLU A 47 -11.35 -10.10 39.67
C GLU A 47 -10.75 -9.98 38.25
N LEU A 48 -11.26 -10.75 37.29
CA LEU A 48 -10.81 -10.69 35.90
C LEU A 48 -11.29 -9.42 35.20
N VAL A 49 -12.51 -8.96 35.52
CA VAL A 49 -13.04 -7.69 35.02
C VAL A 49 -12.25 -6.51 35.57
N ASP A 50 -11.89 -6.54 36.86
CA ASP A 50 -11.04 -5.52 37.49
C ASP A 50 -9.63 -5.50 36.90
N ASP A 51 -9.04 -6.68 36.70
CA ASP A 51 -7.73 -6.82 36.07
C ASP A 51 -7.77 -6.32 34.61
N PHE A 52 -8.77 -6.71 33.83
CA PHE A 52 -9.00 -6.18 32.48
C PHE A 52 -9.06 -4.65 32.47
N CYS A 53 -9.91 -4.04 33.31
CA CYS A 53 -10.04 -2.59 33.43
C CYS A 53 -8.71 -1.91 33.83
N ARG A 54 -7.92 -2.58 34.69
CA ARG A 54 -6.60 -2.12 35.10
C ARG A 54 -5.60 -2.15 33.93
N HIS A 55 -5.57 -3.20 33.12
CA HIS A 55 -4.71 -3.29 31.94
C HIS A 55 -5.09 -2.24 30.88
N VAL A 56 -6.39 -2.04 30.63
CA VAL A 56 -6.89 -0.96 29.74
C VAL A 56 -6.45 0.42 30.24
N THR A 57 -6.56 0.68 31.54
CA THR A 57 -6.14 1.96 32.13
C THR A 57 -4.62 2.17 31.99
N LYS A 58 -3.82 1.12 32.18
CA LYS A 58 -2.37 1.16 31.97
C LYS A 58 -2.02 1.45 30.51
N LEU A 59 -2.71 0.81 29.56
CA LEU A 59 -2.53 1.04 28.13
C LEU A 59 -2.93 2.47 27.73
N GLN A 60 -4.02 3.01 28.29
CA GLN A 60 -4.44 4.40 28.06
C GLN A 60 -3.38 5.42 28.51
N ARG A 61 -2.69 5.15 29.63
CA ARG A 61 -1.59 6.01 30.11
C ARG A 61 -0.38 6.02 29.16
N GLN A 62 -0.27 5.04 28.27
CA GLN A 62 0.77 4.98 27.24
C GLN A 62 0.28 5.46 25.87
N SER A 63 -0.87 6.12 25.79
CA SER A 63 -1.49 6.62 24.54
C SER A 63 -0.55 7.46 23.66
N SER A 64 0.41 8.19 24.24
CA SER A 64 1.41 8.96 23.50
C SER A 64 2.40 8.10 22.69
N HIS A 65 2.45 6.79 22.97
CA HIS A 65 3.32 5.81 22.29
C HIS A 65 2.53 4.78 21.49
N LEU A 66 1.22 5.01 21.30
CA LEU A 66 0.36 4.12 20.55
C LEU A 66 0.24 4.62 19.11
N SER A 67 0.31 3.69 18.16
CA SER A 67 -0.05 3.95 16.77
C SER A 67 -1.55 4.25 16.66
N VAL A 68 -1.97 4.80 15.52
CA VAL A 68 -3.39 5.06 15.22
C VAL A 68 -4.24 3.79 15.39
N THR A 69 -3.75 2.65 14.91
CA THR A 69 -4.42 1.35 15.05
C THR A 69 -4.57 0.93 16.52
N HIS A 70 -3.52 1.10 17.33
CA HIS A 70 -3.57 0.79 18.75
C HIS A 70 -4.51 1.73 19.53
N LEU A 71 -4.65 2.99 19.10
CA LEU A 71 -5.61 3.94 19.68
C LEU A 71 -7.07 3.57 19.36
N CYS A 72 -7.34 3.09 18.14
CA CYS A 72 -8.65 2.55 17.79
C CYS A 72 -9.00 1.32 18.64
N LEU A 73 -8.06 0.37 18.77
CA LEU A 73 -8.23 -0.80 19.64
C LEU A 73 -8.50 -0.38 21.10
N LEU A 74 -7.69 0.54 21.66
CA LEU A 74 -7.86 1.05 23.01
C LEU A 74 -9.27 1.63 23.23
N THR A 75 -9.84 2.30 22.23
CA THR A 75 -11.19 2.87 22.30
C THR A 75 -12.24 1.76 22.43
N SER A 76 -12.17 0.73 21.59
CA SER A 76 -13.09 -0.43 21.64
C SER A 76 -12.98 -1.20 22.95
N VAL A 77 -11.75 -1.49 23.39
CA VAL A 77 -11.49 -2.24 24.63
C VAL A 77 -11.92 -1.43 25.86
N LYS A 78 -11.80 -0.10 25.83
CA LYS A 78 -12.31 0.78 26.88
C LYS A 78 -13.84 0.81 26.94
N MET A 79 -14.52 0.80 25.79
CA MET A 79 -15.98 0.67 25.77
C MET A 79 -16.40 -0.66 26.40
N LEU A 80 -15.76 -1.77 26.03
CA LEU A 80 -16.01 -3.08 26.61
C LEU A 80 -15.78 -3.08 28.14
N GLY A 81 -14.68 -2.50 28.61
CA GLY A 81 -14.38 -2.40 30.04
C GLY A 81 -15.43 -1.60 30.82
N ASN A 82 -15.98 -0.55 30.23
CA ASN A 82 -17.08 0.20 30.84
C ASN A 82 -18.35 -0.64 30.94
N LEU A 83 -18.73 -1.37 29.88
CA LEU A 83 -19.90 -2.25 29.89
C LEU A 83 -19.75 -3.35 30.96
N LEU A 84 -18.57 -3.98 31.03
CA LEU A 84 -18.28 -5.02 32.03
C LEU A 84 -18.26 -4.46 33.47
N LYS A 85 -17.85 -3.21 33.66
CA LYS A 85 -17.77 -2.62 35.00
C LYS A 85 -19.10 -2.10 35.52
N TYR A 86 -19.90 -1.46 34.66
CA TYR A 86 -21.10 -0.74 35.08
C TYR A 86 -22.38 -1.52 34.82
N ASP A 87 -22.49 -2.20 33.67
CA ASP A 87 -23.74 -2.83 33.27
C ASP A 87 -23.83 -4.28 33.75
N HIS A 88 -22.71 -5.02 33.79
CA HIS A 88 -22.71 -6.41 34.23
C HIS A 88 -23.28 -6.62 35.66
N PRO A 89 -22.93 -5.83 36.69
CA PRO A 89 -23.52 -5.99 38.02
C PRO A 89 -25.05 -5.79 38.02
N ALA A 90 -25.55 -4.83 37.22
CA ALA A 90 -26.97 -4.57 37.07
C ALA A 90 -27.67 -5.73 36.34
N ILE A 91 -27.10 -6.22 35.24
CA ILE A 91 -27.60 -7.38 34.48
C ILE A 91 -27.65 -8.62 35.39
N LYS A 92 -26.60 -8.88 36.16
CA LYS A 92 -26.54 -10.02 37.10
C LYS A 92 -27.57 -9.90 38.22
N PHE A 93 -27.73 -8.71 38.79
CA PHE A 93 -28.76 -8.45 39.80
C PHE A 93 -30.15 -8.74 39.24
N HIS A 94 -30.47 -8.21 38.06
CA HIS A 94 -31.76 -8.43 37.43
C HIS A 94 -31.98 -9.89 37.04
N ALA A 95 -30.97 -10.60 36.52
CA ALA A 95 -31.06 -12.01 36.21
C ALA A 95 -31.35 -12.87 37.44
N ASN A 96 -30.67 -12.59 38.56
CA ASN A 96 -30.91 -13.28 39.83
C ASN A 96 -32.31 -12.99 40.39
N LEU A 97 -32.74 -11.74 40.38
CA LEU A 97 -34.09 -11.35 40.79
C LEU A 97 -35.15 -12.05 39.94
N LEU A 98 -34.92 -12.16 38.63
CA LEU A 98 -35.83 -12.81 37.70
C LEU A 98 -35.88 -14.33 37.94
N ALA A 99 -34.73 -14.97 38.21
CA ALA A 99 -34.67 -16.37 38.60
C ALA A 99 -35.42 -16.65 39.92
N GLU A 100 -35.21 -15.83 40.97
CA GLU A 100 -35.94 -15.93 42.23
C GLU A 100 -37.46 -15.72 42.05
N THR A 101 -37.85 -14.80 41.16
CA THR A 101 -39.27 -14.51 40.87
C THR A 101 -39.93 -15.64 40.09
N LEU A 102 -39.17 -16.33 39.23
CA LEU A 102 -39.61 -17.50 38.48
C LEU A 102 -39.77 -18.72 39.39
N ASP A 103 -38.81 -18.97 40.28
CA ASP A 103 -38.86 -20.10 41.24
C ASP A 103 -40.04 -19.98 42.22
N ASN A 104 -40.49 -18.75 42.51
CA ASN A 104 -41.61 -18.50 43.43
C ASN A 104 -43.00 -18.47 42.77
N ASN A 105 -43.10 -18.47 41.43
CA ASN A 105 -44.38 -18.38 40.71
C ASN A 105 -44.69 -19.69 39.94
N ASP A 106 -45.23 -20.67 40.66
CA ASP A 106 -45.58 -22.03 40.18
C ASP A 106 -46.66 -22.10 39.08
N LEU A 107 -47.19 -20.97 38.59
CA LEU A 107 -48.40 -20.92 37.75
C LEU A 107 -48.17 -20.61 36.25
N ASN A 108 -46.93 -20.58 35.74
CA ASN A 108 -46.72 -20.32 34.29
C ASN A 108 -45.49 -21.01 33.63
N ASN A 109 -44.92 -22.03 34.27
CA ASN A 109 -43.66 -22.67 33.83
C ASN A 109 -43.67 -23.22 32.39
N GLY A 110 -44.82 -23.68 31.87
CA GLY A 110 -44.87 -24.25 30.51
C GLY A 110 -44.58 -23.24 29.40
N TRP A 111 -45.14 -22.03 29.47
CA TRP A 111 -44.92 -21.00 28.44
C TRP A 111 -43.50 -20.43 28.51
N LEU A 112 -42.95 -20.25 29.71
CA LEU A 112 -41.57 -19.80 29.92
C LEU A 112 -40.54 -20.82 29.40
N VAL A 113 -40.79 -22.11 29.58
CA VAL A 113 -39.95 -23.17 29.00
C VAL A 113 -39.97 -23.12 27.48
N VAL A 114 -41.14 -22.93 26.86
CA VAL A 114 -41.26 -22.78 25.40
C VAL A 114 -40.49 -21.56 24.90
N VAL A 115 -40.65 -20.41 25.55
CA VAL A 115 -39.91 -19.18 25.20
C VAL A 115 -38.40 -19.38 25.34
N LYS A 116 -37.94 -20.08 26.40
CA LYS A 116 -36.52 -20.39 26.57
C LYS A 116 -35.99 -21.26 25.42
N TYR A 117 -36.69 -22.33 25.06
CA TYR A 117 -36.30 -23.18 23.93
C TYR A 117 -36.27 -22.41 22.61
N GLU A 118 -37.27 -21.57 22.34
CA GLU A 118 -37.28 -20.72 21.14
C GLU A 118 -36.11 -19.72 21.14
N MET A 119 -35.81 -19.11 22.29
CA MET A 119 -34.66 -18.21 22.42
C MET A 119 -33.33 -18.95 22.19
N ASP A 120 -33.16 -20.13 22.76
CA ASP A 120 -31.94 -20.94 22.58
C ASP A 120 -31.75 -21.34 21.11
N GLU A 121 -32.83 -21.71 20.41
CA GLU A 121 -32.79 -22.03 18.98
C GLU A 121 -32.39 -20.79 18.14
N LYS A 122 -32.99 -19.62 18.44
CA LYS A 122 -32.66 -18.37 17.75
C LYS A 122 -31.23 -17.94 18.04
N ASN A 123 -30.76 -18.05 19.27
CA ASN A 123 -29.37 -17.76 19.64
C ASN A 123 -28.39 -18.68 18.91
N GLY A 124 -28.71 -19.97 18.81
CA GLY A 124 -27.91 -20.92 18.02
C GLY A 124 -27.80 -20.51 16.54
N LYS A 125 -28.90 -20.04 15.93
CA LYS A 125 -28.90 -19.52 14.56
C LYS A 125 -28.07 -18.24 14.42
N ILE A 126 -28.21 -17.30 15.35
CA ILE A 126 -27.42 -16.05 15.36
C ILE A 126 -25.93 -16.35 15.46
N LYS A 127 -25.53 -17.26 16.36
CA LYS A 127 -24.13 -17.68 16.50
C LYS A 127 -23.59 -18.24 15.18
N LYS A 128 -24.35 -19.11 14.52
CA LYS A 128 -23.98 -19.67 13.21
C LYS A 128 -23.81 -18.57 12.15
N TYR A 129 -24.72 -17.61 12.07
CA TYR A 129 -24.61 -16.50 11.12
C TYR A 129 -23.41 -15.59 11.42
N ALA A 130 -23.08 -15.36 12.69
CA ALA A 130 -21.89 -14.60 13.07
C ALA A 130 -20.59 -15.32 12.67
N GLU A 131 -20.53 -16.64 12.84
CA GLU A 131 -19.39 -17.46 12.38
C GLU A 131 -19.24 -17.43 10.86
N GLU A 132 -20.35 -17.56 10.11
CA GLU A 132 -20.36 -17.43 8.65
C GLU A 132 -19.92 -16.03 8.19
N GLN A 133 -20.41 -14.97 8.85
CA GLN A 133 -20.01 -13.60 8.56
C GLN A 133 -18.51 -13.38 8.80
N HIS A 134 -17.98 -13.85 9.92
CA HIS A 134 -16.56 -13.74 10.23
C HIS A 134 -15.69 -14.46 9.19
N ALA A 135 -16.12 -15.63 8.70
CA ALA A 135 -15.43 -16.34 7.63
C ALA A 135 -15.42 -15.54 6.30
N ILE A 136 -16.52 -14.85 5.99
CA ILE A 136 -16.60 -13.96 4.82
C ILE A 136 -15.65 -12.77 4.98
N ASP A 137 -15.62 -12.14 6.16
CA ASP A 137 -14.75 -10.99 6.44
C ASP A 137 -13.26 -11.35 6.30
N GLN A 138 -12.86 -12.55 6.75
CA GLN A 138 -11.50 -13.06 6.55
C GLN A 138 -11.16 -13.25 5.07
N GLN A 139 -12.09 -13.78 4.28
CA GLN A 139 -11.88 -13.92 2.84
C GLN A 139 -11.76 -12.56 2.15
N LEU A 140 -12.62 -11.59 2.50
CA LEU A 140 -12.53 -10.23 1.96
C LEU A 140 -11.17 -9.59 2.27
N ALA A 141 -10.67 -9.71 3.49
CA ALA A 141 -9.36 -9.20 3.86
C ALA A 141 -8.22 -9.79 3.00
N SER A 142 -8.27 -11.10 2.72
CA SER A 142 -7.28 -11.75 1.84
C SER A 142 -7.35 -11.26 0.39
N PHE A 143 -8.56 -11.00 -0.13
CA PHE A 143 -8.72 -10.43 -1.48
C PHE A 143 -8.28 -8.97 -1.57
N GLU A 144 -8.47 -8.17 -0.51
CA GLU A 144 -7.98 -6.80 -0.45
C GLU A 144 -6.45 -6.74 -0.47
N GLU A 145 -5.78 -7.66 0.22
CA GLU A 145 -4.32 -7.80 0.20
C GLU A 145 -3.81 -8.18 -1.21
N GLU A 146 -4.41 -9.19 -1.85
CA GLU A 146 -4.04 -9.59 -3.21
C GLU A 146 -4.25 -8.45 -4.22
N ASN A 147 -5.33 -7.69 -4.08
CA ASN A 147 -5.61 -6.55 -4.94
C ASN A 147 -4.59 -5.40 -4.76
N SER A 148 -4.14 -5.17 -3.52
CA SER A 148 -3.07 -4.22 -3.23
C SER A 148 -1.76 -4.61 -3.92
N ASP A 149 -1.39 -5.90 -3.86
CA ASP A 149 -0.20 -6.43 -4.53
C ASP A 149 -0.28 -6.30 -6.06
N LEU A 150 -1.47 -6.53 -6.64
CA LEU A 150 -1.70 -6.37 -8.07
C LEU A 150 -1.58 -4.91 -8.53
N GLU A 151 -2.11 -3.95 -7.76
CA GLU A 151 -1.94 -2.53 -8.08
C GLU A 151 -0.47 -2.08 -7.95
N GLU A 152 0.29 -2.61 -6.99
CA GLU A 152 1.73 -2.34 -6.91
C GLU A 152 2.49 -2.87 -8.13
N LYS A 153 2.20 -4.11 -8.57
CA LYS A 153 2.78 -4.70 -9.79
C LYS A 153 2.44 -3.87 -11.04
N LYS A 154 1.19 -3.43 -11.15
CA LYS A 154 0.73 -2.56 -12.26
C LYS A 154 1.45 -1.22 -12.28
N LEU A 155 1.68 -0.60 -11.11
CA LEU A 155 2.46 0.63 -10.99
C LEU A 155 3.93 0.43 -11.40
N LYS A 156 4.54 -0.69 -10.98
CA LYS A 156 5.91 -1.06 -11.39
C LYS A 156 6.01 -1.21 -12.91
N LEU A 157 5.06 -1.91 -13.54
CA LEU A 157 5.02 -2.10 -14.98
C LEU A 157 4.82 -0.77 -15.73
N ALA A 158 3.91 0.09 -15.28
CA ALA A 158 3.69 1.41 -15.87
C ALA A 158 4.96 2.27 -15.85
N ASN A 159 5.71 2.24 -14.74
CA ASN A 159 6.99 2.93 -14.64
C ASN A 159 8.07 2.35 -15.56
N ALA A 160 8.11 1.02 -15.74
CA ALA A 160 9.02 0.38 -16.68
C ALA A 160 8.71 0.78 -18.14
N ILE A 161 7.44 0.73 -18.54
CA ILE A 161 6.99 1.18 -19.88
C ILE A 161 7.37 2.64 -20.12
N ARG A 162 7.20 3.51 -19.13
CA ARG A 162 7.58 4.92 -19.24
C ARG A 162 9.08 5.09 -19.51
N ARG A 163 9.95 4.38 -18.77
CA ARG A 163 11.41 4.43 -18.98
C ARG A 163 11.81 3.93 -20.36
N GLU A 164 11.21 2.85 -20.85
CA GLU A 164 11.46 2.33 -22.19
C GLU A 164 11.04 3.33 -23.27
N ASN A 165 9.88 3.99 -23.11
CA ASN A 165 9.44 5.04 -24.04
C ASN A 165 10.39 6.25 -24.06
N GLU A 166 10.92 6.66 -22.89
CA GLU A 166 11.93 7.72 -22.80
C GLU A 166 13.24 7.31 -23.51
N ALA A 167 13.66 6.05 -23.38
CA ALA A 167 14.82 5.51 -24.08
C ALA A 167 14.62 5.48 -25.61
N ILE A 168 13.46 5.01 -26.08
CA ILE A 168 13.08 5.02 -27.50
C ILE A 168 13.12 6.43 -28.07
N ALA A 169 12.53 7.41 -27.36
CA ALA A 169 12.54 8.80 -27.80
C ALA A 169 13.97 9.37 -27.96
N THR A 170 14.89 8.95 -27.07
CA THR A 170 16.30 9.34 -27.12
C THR A 170 16.99 8.73 -28.35
N LEU A 171 16.81 7.42 -28.59
CA LEU A 171 17.35 6.73 -29.77
C LEU A 171 16.82 7.32 -31.08
N ASP A 172 15.54 7.68 -31.14
CA ASP A 172 14.94 8.31 -32.33
C ASP A 172 15.51 9.70 -32.61
N LYS A 173 15.90 10.44 -31.56
CA LYS A 173 16.60 11.72 -31.72
C LYS A 173 18.00 11.49 -32.29
N GLU A 174 18.78 10.58 -31.70
CA GLU A 174 20.13 10.23 -32.16
C GLU A 174 20.12 9.73 -33.61
N ARG A 175 19.15 8.88 -33.97
CA ARG A 175 18.97 8.38 -35.35
C ARG A 175 18.73 9.52 -36.34
N ARG A 176 17.90 10.51 -35.99
CA ARG A 176 17.65 11.69 -36.82
C ARG A 176 18.91 12.54 -37.01
N GLU A 177 19.68 12.74 -35.94
CA GLU A 177 20.96 13.46 -36.01
C GLU A 177 21.99 12.73 -36.89
N ALA A 178 22.09 11.40 -36.75
CA ALA A 178 22.97 10.57 -37.57
C ALA A 178 22.57 10.62 -39.06
N LEU A 179 21.26 10.58 -39.37
CA LEU A 179 20.75 10.73 -40.73
C LEU A 179 21.13 12.09 -41.33
N CYS A 180 20.98 13.19 -40.57
CA CYS A 180 21.38 14.53 -41.03
C CYS A 180 22.88 14.59 -41.33
N LYS A 181 23.72 14.06 -40.44
CA LYS A 181 25.17 13.98 -40.64
C LYS A 181 25.52 13.17 -41.90
N ARG A 182 24.85 12.04 -42.13
CA ARG A 182 25.07 11.19 -43.31
C ARG A 182 24.79 11.95 -44.61
N VAL A 183 23.68 12.69 -44.68
CA VAL A 183 23.34 13.51 -45.86
C VAL A 183 24.43 14.55 -46.12
N LEU A 184 24.86 15.28 -45.08
CA LEU A 184 25.93 16.27 -45.21
C LEU A 184 27.26 15.67 -45.70
N TYR A 185 27.63 14.49 -45.21
CA TYR A 185 28.84 13.79 -45.69
C TYR A 185 28.70 13.33 -47.14
N SER A 186 27.53 12.82 -47.54
CA SER A 186 27.25 12.43 -48.92
C SER A 186 27.37 13.63 -49.88
N ASP A 187 26.84 14.78 -49.50
CA ASP A 187 26.93 16.01 -50.32
C ASP A 187 28.39 16.48 -50.45
N LYS A 188 29.18 16.43 -49.37
CA LYS A 188 30.61 16.74 -49.43
C LYS A 188 31.37 15.80 -50.36
N LEU A 189 31.10 14.50 -50.30
CA LEU A 189 31.72 13.51 -51.18
C LEU A 189 31.37 13.74 -52.65
N LYS A 190 30.12 14.12 -52.94
CA LYS A 190 29.70 14.48 -54.30
C LYS A 190 30.48 15.69 -54.82
N ARG A 191 30.58 16.77 -54.02
CA ARG A 191 31.37 17.95 -54.40
C ARG A 191 32.85 17.63 -54.65
N LEU A 192 33.45 16.76 -53.84
CA LEU A 192 34.84 16.34 -54.04
C LEU A 192 35.01 15.54 -55.34
N ARG A 193 34.03 14.68 -55.69
CA ARG A 193 34.02 13.97 -56.96
C ARG A 193 33.95 14.96 -58.13
N ASP A 194 33.01 15.90 -58.10
CA ASP A 194 32.83 16.91 -59.17
C ASP A 194 34.11 17.75 -59.37
N VAL A 195 34.80 18.11 -58.27
CA VAL A 195 36.10 18.80 -58.32
C VAL A 195 37.19 17.92 -58.92
N GLY A 196 37.23 16.63 -58.56
CA GLY A 196 38.15 15.66 -59.13
C GLY A 196 37.99 15.51 -60.65
N GLU A 197 36.75 15.36 -61.11
CA GLU A 197 36.40 15.29 -62.54
C GLU A 197 36.83 16.57 -63.28
N LEU A 198 36.59 17.75 -62.69
CA LEU A 198 37.03 19.03 -63.27
C LEU A 198 38.56 19.14 -63.32
N MET A 199 39.26 18.67 -62.29
CA MET A 199 40.72 18.68 -62.23
C MET A 199 41.31 17.78 -63.31
N GLU A 200 40.74 16.58 -63.50
CA GLU A 200 41.15 15.64 -64.55
C GLU A 200 40.97 16.24 -65.95
N LEU A 201 39.82 16.87 -66.22
CA LEU A 201 39.57 17.58 -67.47
C LEU A 201 40.61 18.69 -67.72
N LYS A 202 40.87 19.54 -66.72
CA LYS A 202 41.88 20.60 -66.83
C LYS A 202 43.29 20.03 -67.08
N MET A 203 43.64 18.95 -66.40
CA MET A 203 44.95 18.31 -66.54
C MET A 203 45.12 17.70 -67.94
N ASN A 204 44.06 17.12 -68.51
CA ASN A 204 44.06 16.65 -69.90
C ASN A 204 44.23 17.81 -70.90
N ASN A 205 43.51 18.92 -70.71
CA ASN A 205 43.67 20.12 -71.56
C ASN A 205 45.11 20.67 -71.50
N ILE A 206 45.73 20.69 -70.31
CA ILE A 206 47.12 21.12 -70.14
C ILE A 206 48.08 20.16 -70.86
N ARG A 207 47.89 18.84 -70.72
CA ARG A 207 48.70 17.83 -71.42
C ARG A 207 48.60 17.98 -72.93
N GLU A 208 47.40 18.20 -73.46
CA GLU A 208 47.19 18.40 -74.89
C GLU A 208 47.88 19.68 -75.38
N ALA A 209 47.68 20.81 -74.70
CA ALA A 209 48.34 22.07 -75.03
C ALA A 209 49.88 21.93 -75.00
N TRP A 210 50.42 21.23 -74.00
CA TRP A 210 51.84 20.94 -73.91
C TRP A 210 52.34 20.06 -75.07
N SER A 211 51.61 19.00 -75.40
CA SER A 211 51.92 18.12 -76.53
C SER A 211 51.92 18.87 -77.87
N ASN A 212 50.99 19.81 -78.06
CA ASN A 212 50.91 20.66 -79.25
C ASN A 212 52.14 21.59 -79.36
N ILE A 213 52.56 22.23 -78.26
CA ILE A 213 53.78 23.06 -78.22
C ILE A 213 55.01 22.21 -78.55
N GLN A 214 55.14 21.02 -77.94
CA GLN A 214 56.26 20.12 -78.21
C GLN A 214 56.31 19.70 -79.68
N SER A 215 55.15 19.44 -80.29
CA SER A 215 55.05 19.07 -81.71
C SER A 215 55.45 20.23 -82.62
N PHE A 216 55.05 21.46 -82.29
CA PHE A 216 55.43 22.67 -83.03
C PHE A 216 56.95 22.93 -82.98
N ILE A 217 57.57 22.78 -81.80
CA ILE A 217 59.03 22.94 -81.63
C ILE A 217 59.80 21.89 -82.45
N ARG A 218 59.28 20.67 -82.59
CA ARG A 218 59.93 19.62 -83.40
C ARG A 218 59.83 19.84 -84.92
N LEU A 219 58.94 20.72 -85.37
CA LEU A 219 58.76 21.07 -86.78
C LEU A 219 59.59 22.30 -87.21
N LEU A 220 60.16 23.02 -86.24
CA LEU A 220 61.17 24.07 -86.42
C LEU A 220 62.57 23.47 -86.50
#